data_AF-A0AAP6DBC4-F1
#
_entry.id   AF-A0AAP6DBC4-F1
#
_cell.length_a   1.000
_cell.length_b   1.000
_cell.length_c   1.000
_cell.angle_alpha   90.00
_cell.angle_beta   90.00
_cell.angle_gamma   90.00
#
_symmetry.space_group_name_H-M   'P 1'
#
loop_
_entity.id
_entity.type
_entity.pdbx_description
1 polymer ?
#
loop_
_entity_poly.entity_id
_entity_poly.type
_entity_poly.pdbx_seq_one_letter_code
_entity_poly.pdbx_strand_id
1 'polypeptide(L)'
;MKPLKRYQYERYAVLCNLAYPRVFKQTRYGFDPNGQRIIRNEHGKIMIRVLWSKNRDEVVVVIKGSHSITDWFLNFAMWTRSCRRLGLNYRIHAGFYHLLFQESLPSRNEDRLGLSVIERLEAT
;
A
#
# COMPACT_ATOMS: atom_id res chain seq x y z
N MET A 1 -16.59 -11.85 -0.51
CA MET A 1 -16.38 -10.57 0.21
C MET A 1 -17.47 -10.42 1.25
N LYS A 2 -17.12 -10.08 2.50
CA LYS A 2 -18.13 -9.79 3.54
C LYS A 2 -18.79 -8.43 3.22
N PRO A 3 -20.12 -8.29 3.29
CA PRO A 3 -20.77 -7.01 3.06
C PRO A 3 -20.35 -6.03 4.17
N LEU A 4 -19.85 -4.87 3.75
CA LEU A 4 -19.42 -3.80 4.66
C LEU A 4 -20.62 -2.93 5.04
N LYS A 5 -20.74 -2.62 6.32
CA LYS A 5 -21.72 -1.63 6.82
C LYS A 5 -21.24 -0.22 6.50
N ARG A 6 -22.17 0.74 6.37
CA ARG A 6 -21.88 2.14 6.01
C ARG A 6 -20.77 2.77 6.86
N TYR A 7 -20.76 2.54 8.18
CA TYR A 7 -19.72 3.07 9.07
C TYR A 7 -18.33 2.49 8.78
N GLN A 8 -18.25 1.27 8.23
CA GLN A 8 -16.97 0.67 7.85
C GLN A 8 -16.42 1.36 6.60
N TYR A 9 -17.28 1.65 5.62
CA TYR A 9 -16.88 2.43 4.44
C TYR A 9 -16.34 3.81 4.80
N GLU A 10 -17.05 4.54 5.66
CA GLU A 10 -16.61 5.86 6.13
C GLU A 10 -15.26 5.75 6.85
N ARG A 11 -15.11 4.76 7.75
CA ARG A 11 -13.85 4.52 8.45
C ARG A 11 -12.70 4.25 7.47
N TYR A 12 -12.88 3.40 6.45
CA TYR A 12 -11.83 3.11 5.48
C TYR A 12 -11.54 4.32 4.58
N ALA A 13 -12.55 5.09 4.18
CA ALA A 13 -12.34 6.32 3.41
C ALA A 13 -11.51 7.35 4.19
N VAL A 14 -11.80 7.52 5.48
CA VAL A 14 -11.01 8.36 6.39
C VAL A 14 -9.57 7.84 6.50
N LEU A 15 -9.36 6.52 6.61
CA LEU A 15 -8.01 5.93 6.62
C LEU A 15 -7.24 6.16 5.32
N CYS A 16 -7.91 6.08 4.17
CA CYS A 16 -7.31 6.40 2.87
C CYS A 16 -6.83 7.85 2.82
N ASN A 17 -7.64 8.80 3.32
CA ASN A 17 -7.24 10.21 3.41
C ASN A 17 -6.06 10.41 4.37
N LEU A 18 -6.07 9.73 5.52
CA LEU A 18 -5.01 9.82 6.54
C LEU A 18 -3.70 9.13 6.16
N ALA A 19 -3.69 8.34 5.10
CA ALA A 19 -2.46 7.83 4.52
C ALA A 19 -1.67 8.90 3.74
N TYR A 20 -2.30 10.04 3.42
CA TYR A 20 -1.65 11.13 2.68
C TYR A 20 -0.57 11.88 3.46
N PRO A 21 -0.82 12.32 4.70
CA PRO A 21 0.19 12.94 5.55
C PRO A 21 1.40 12.03 5.83
N ARG A 22 2.57 12.65 6.03
CA ARG A 22 3.80 11.93 6.44
C ARG A 22 3.66 11.38 7.85
N VAL A 23 3.12 12.20 8.77
CA VAL A 23 2.88 11.85 10.16
C VAL A 23 1.45 11.32 10.31
N PHE A 24 1.31 10.10 10.80
CA PHE A 24 0.04 9.47 11.11
C PHE A 24 0.05 9.07 12.59
N LYS A 25 -0.95 9.49 13.37
CA LYS A 25 -1.07 9.13 14.79
C LYS A 25 -2.03 7.95 14.92
N GLN A 26 -1.52 6.74 14.71
CA GLN A 26 -2.28 5.49 14.66
C GLN A 26 -3.08 5.19 15.93
N THR A 27 -2.59 5.59 17.09
CA THR A 27 -3.27 5.41 18.39
C THR A 27 -4.61 6.13 18.49
N ARG A 28 -4.78 7.27 17.78
CA ARG A 28 -6.05 8.01 17.75
C ARG A 28 -7.18 7.27 17.02
N TYR A 29 -6.83 6.25 16.23
CA TYR A 29 -7.76 5.48 15.41
C TYR A 29 -7.95 4.04 15.91
N GLY A 30 -7.44 3.73 17.11
CA GLY A 30 -7.58 2.43 17.77
C GLY A 30 -6.57 1.37 17.30
N PHE A 31 -5.48 1.78 16.65
CA PHE A 31 -4.35 0.91 16.33
C PHE A 31 -3.27 1.00 17.42
N ASP A 32 -2.43 -0.03 17.51
CA ASP A 32 -1.38 -0.05 18.53
C ASP A 32 -0.30 1.01 18.28
N PRO A 33 0.40 1.48 19.33
CA PRO A 33 1.56 2.36 19.19
C PRO A 33 2.63 1.79 18.25
N ASN A 34 2.86 0.48 18.30
CA ASN A 34 3.77 -0.24 17.41
C ASN A 34 3.04 -0.94 16.25
N GLY A 35 1.73 -0.72 16.12
CA GLY A 35 0.83 -1.37 15.17
C GLY A 35 0.92 -0.79 13.75
N GLN A 36 2.11 -0.36 13.33
CA GLN A 36 2.31 0.29 12.04
C GLN A 36 3.59 -0.17 11.37
N ARG A 37 3.47 -0.54 10.09
CA ARG A 37 4.59 -0.73 9.16
C ARG A 37 4.39 0.17 7.94
N ILE A 38 5.46 0.80 7.47
CA ILE A 38 5.43 1.72 6.33
C ILE A 38 6.31 1.14 5.24
N ILE A 39 5.75 0.96 4.05
CA ILE A 39 6.47 0.56 2.84
C ILE A 39 6.59 1.79 1.93
N ARG A 40 7.82 2.05 1.49
CA ARG A 40 8.16 3.19 0.63
C ARG A 40 8.33 2.74 -0.81
N ASN A 41 8.10 3.66 -1.73
CA ASN A 41 8.44 3.50 -3.14
C ASN A 41 9.95 3.68 -3.38
N GLU A 42 10.36 3.57 -4.64
CA GLU A 42 11.75 3.77 -5.08
C GLU A 42 12.29 5.18 -4.77
N HIS A 43 11.39 6.16 -4.67
CA HIS A 43 11.69 7.57 -4.35
C HIS A 43 11.60 7.90 -2.85
N GLY A 44 11.42 6.91 -1.98
CA GLY A 44 11.34 7.08 -0.52
C GLY A 44 10.04 7.73 -0.02
N LYS A 45 9.05 7.94 -0.90
CA LYS A 45 7.69 8.35 -0.54
C LYS A 45 6.91 7.15 0.00
N ILE A 46 5.98 7.44 0.89
CA ILE A 46 5.15 6.42 1.54
C ILE A 46 4.12 5.91 0.53
N MET A 47 4.16 4.61 0.23
CA MET A 47 3.24 3.98 -0.71
C MET A 47 2.20 3.11 -0.01
N ILE A 48 2.62 2.27 0.95
CA ILE A 48 1.71 1.39 1.68
C ILE A 48 1.91 1.57 3.18
N ARG A 49 0.81 1.61 3.93
CA ARG A 49 0.80 1.57 5.38
C ARG A 49 0.03 0.33 5.83
N VAL A 50 0.71 -0.57 6.53
CA VAL A 50 0.07 -1.70 7.19
C VAL A 50 -0.21 -1.30 8.63
N LEU A 51 -1.46 -1.40 9.04
CA LEU A 51 -1.95 -1.03 10.36
C LEU A 51 -2.60 -2.23 11.04
N TRP A 52 -2.24 -2.50 12.29
CA TRP A 52 -2.83 -3.57 13.07
C TRP A 52 -3.07 -3.15 14.53
N SER A 53 -3.88 -3.92 15.22
CA SER A 53 -4.22 -3.73 16.63
C SER A 53 -4.33 -5.09 17.28
N LYS A 54 -3.66 -5.34 18.40
CA LYS A 54 -3.78 -6.58 19.18
C LYS A 54 -5.21 -6.81 19.69
N ASN A 55 -5.97 -5.72 19.84
CA ASN A 55 -7.35 -5.76 20.30
C ASN A 55 -8.35 -6.11 19.19
N ARG A 56 -7.92 -6.21 17.92
CA ARG A 56 -8.78 -6.52 16.78
C ARG A 56 -8.10 -7.50 15.85
N ASP A 57 -8.81 -8.55 15.46
CA ASP A 57 -8.32 -9.54 14.50
C ASP A 57 -8.36 -9.03 13.03
N GLU A 58 -8.02 -7.76 12.82
CA GLU A 58 -8.08 -7.08 11.54
C GLU A 58 -6.75 -6.37 11.26
N VAL A 59 -6.11 -6.73 10.15
CA VAL A 59 -4.97 -6.01 9.59
C VAL A 59 -5.47 -5.16 8.43
N VAL A 60 -5.25 -3.85 8.50
CA VAL A 60 -5.66 -2.91 7.47
C VAL A 60 -4.44 -2.49 6.66
N VAL A 61 -4.44 -2.87 5.38
CA VAL A 61 -3.42 -2.45 4.41
C VAL A 61 -3.96 -1.25 3.63
N VAL A 62 -3.40 -0.07 3.88
CA VAL A 62 -3.76 1.15 3.17
C VAL A 62 -2.75 1.40 2.07
N ILE A 63 -3.17 1.22 0.83
CA ILE A 63 -2.39 1.54 -0.37
C ILE A 63 -2.73 2.95 -0.79
N LYS A 64 -1.71 3.80 -0.87
CA LYS A 64 -1.85 5.18 -1.27
C LYS A 64 -1.90 5.29 -2.79
N GLY A 65 -2.75 6.19 -3.29
CA GLY A 65 -2.77 6.57 -4.70
C GLY A 65 -1.52 7.35 -5.14
N SER A 66 -1.46 7.62 -6.44
CA SER A 66 -0.36 8.33 -7.10
C SER A 66 -0.02 9.66 -6.42
N HIS A 67 1.27 9.91 -6.25
CA HIS A 67 1.82 11.07 -5.56
C HIS A 67 2.44 12.10 -6.49
N SER A 68 2.86 11.66 -7.67
CA SER A 68 3.57 12.46 -8.64
C SER A 68 2.78 12.57 -9.94
N ILE A 69 2.98 13.68 -10.65
CA ILE A 69 2.42 13.90 -11.98
C ILE A 69 2.95 12.82 -12.96
N THR A 70 4.17 12.31 -12.74
CA THR A 70 4.75 11.19 -13.49
C THR A 70 4.01 9.86 -13.23
N ASP A 71 3.66 9.55 -11.98
CA ASP A 71 2.78 8.40 -11.67
C ASP A 71 1.39 8.56 -12.28
N TRP A 72 0.91 9.80 -12.40
CA TRP A 72 -0.35 10.11 -13.05
C TRP A 72 -0.25 9.97 -14.58
N PHE A 73 0.86 10.38 -15.20
CA PHE A 73 1.13 10.13 -16.63
C PHE A 73 1.22 8.64 -16.97
N LEU A 74 1.79 7.82 -16.06
CA LEU A 74 1.75 6.36 -16.20
C LEU A 74 0.31 5.82 -16.17
N ASN A 75 -0.66 6.53 -15.60
CA ASN A 75 -2.09 6.20 -15.69
C ASN A 75 -2.75 6.57 -17.03
N PHE A 76 -2.15 7.46 -17.83
CA PHE A 76 -2.60 7.70 -19.22
C PHE A 76 -2.13 6.64 -20.20
N ALA A 77 -1.09 5.90 -19.83
CA ALA A 77 -0.62 4.79 -20.64
C ALA A 77 -1.63 3.63 -20.56
N MET A 78 -2.67 3.65 -21.40
CA MET A 78 -3.71 2.60 -21.51
C MET A 78 -3.19 1.22 -21.96
N TRP A 79 -1.89 0.95 -21.82
CA TRP A 79 -1.29 -0.34 -22.06
C TRP A 79 -1.57 -1.29 -20.91
N THR A 80 -1.80 -2.55 -21.26
CA THR A 80 -2.03 -3.63 -20.29
C THR A 80 -0.88 -4.61 -20.32
N ARG A 81 -0.39 -5.01 -19.14
CA ARG A 81 0.63 -6.05 -18.96
C ARG A 81 -0.02 -7.33 -18.47
N SER A 82 0.55 -8.46 -18.88
CA SER A 82 0.11 -9.78 -18.40
C SER A 82 0.67 -10.05 -17.01
N CYS A 83 -0.17 -10.57 -16.11
CA CYS A 83 0.22 -10.96 -14.77
C CYS A 83 0.65 -12.44 -14.66
N ARG A 84 1.07 -13.07 -15.75
CA ARG A 84 1.54 -14.47 -15.74
C ARG A 84 2.66 -14.73 -14.73
N ARG A 85 3.53 -13.74 -14.47
CA ARG A 85 4.59 -13.82 -13.43
C ARG A 85 4.03 -13.98 -12.01
N LEU A 86 2.80 -13.52 -11.77
CA LEU A 86 2.06 -13.69 -10.51
C LEU A 86 1.19 -14.95 -10.50
N GLY A 87 1.23 -15.77 -11.56
CA GLY A 87 0.31 -16.91 -11.72
C GLY A 87 -1.13 -16.50 -12.07
N LEU A 88 -1.35 -15.25 -12.48
CA LEU A 88 -2.69 -14.72 -12.77
C LEU A 88 -2.94 -14.67 -14.28
N ASN A 89 -4.09 -15.19 -14.71
CA ASN A 89 -4.46 -15.31 -16.13
C ASN A 89 -5.07 -14.04 -16.74
N TYR A 90 -5.12 -12.94 -15.98
CA TYR A 90 -5.66 -11.66 -16.44
C TYR A 90 -4.57 -10.62 -16.68
N ARG A 91 -4.92 -9.57 -17.42
CA ARG A 91 -4.04 -8.43 -17.69
C ARG A 91 -4.43 -7.28 -16.76
N ILE A 92 -3.45 -6.54 -16.29
CA ILE A 92 -3.65 -5.30 -15.52
C ILE A 92 -3.03 -4.13 -16.25
N HIS A 93 -3.50 -2.93 -15.94
CA HIS A 93 -2.93 -1.71 -16.46
C HIS A 93 -1.45 -1.56 -16.07
N ALA A 94 -0.61 -1.20 -17.05
CA ALA A 94 0.85 -1.23 -16.93
C ALA A 94 1.37 -0.30 -15.83
N GLY A 95 0.73 0.84 -15.60
CA GLY A 95 1.10 1.75 -14.51
C GLY A 95 0.93 1.13 -13.13
N PHE A 96 -0.17 0.39 -12.89
CA PHE A 96 -0.36 -0.31 -11.61
C PHE A 96 0.62 -1.47 -11.46
N TYR A 97 0.89 -2.20 -12.55
CA TYR A 97 1.94 -3.21 -12.57
C TYR A 97 3.29 -2.60 -12.14
N HIS A 98 3.69 -1.50 -12.75
CA HIS A 98 4.94 -0.82 -12.40
C HIS A 98 4.99 -0.41 -10.92
N LEU A 99 3.92 0.22 -10.41
CA LEU A 99 3.86 0.66 -9.02
C LEU A 99 3.98 -0.50 -8.01
N LEU A 100 3.42 -1.67 -8.31
CA LEU A 100 3.50 -2.83 -7.42
C LEU A 100 4.86 -3.52 -7.45
N PHE A 101 5.52 -3.52 -8.61
CA PHE A 101 6.80 -4.21 -8.83
C PHE A 101 8.04 -3.32 -8.70
N GLN A 102 7.87 -2.02 -8.48
CA GLN A 102 8.99 -1.12 -8.22
C GLN A 102 9.76 -1.56 -6.97
N GLU A 103 11.06 -1.30 -6.98
CA GLU A 103 11.90 -1.57 -5.81
C GLU A 103 11.50 -0.65 -4.67
N SER A 104 11.40 -1.22 -3.47
CA SER A 104 11.05 -0.47 -2.28
C SER A 104 12.31 -0.07 -1.51
N LEU A 105 12.50 1.22 -1.21
CA LEU A 105 13.64 1.64 -0.38
C LEU A 105 13.49 1.12 1.05
N PRO A 106 14.56 0.56 1.66
CA PRO A 106 14.49 0.01 3.02
C PRO A 106 14.10 1.10 4.01
N SER A 107 13.20 0.78 4.94
CA SER A 107 12.77 1.72 5.98
C SER A 107 13.42 1.44 7.32
N ARG A 108 13.88 0.21 7.54
CA ARG A 108 14.49 -0.26 8.78
C ARG A 108 15.81 -0.95 8.44
N ASN A 109 16.79 -0.95 9.35
CA ASN A 109 18.08 -1.62 9.16
C ASN A 109 17.97 -3.13 8.89
N GLU A 110 16.82 -3.73 9.19
CA GLU A 110 16.52 -5.15 8.96
C GLU A 110 15.98 -5.43 7.54
N ASP A 111 15.63 -4.40 6.75
CA ASP A 111 15.06 -4.56 5.42
C ASP A 111 16.16 -4.86 4.37
N ARG A 112 15.98 -5.92 3.58
CA ARG A 112 16.88 -6.24 2.45
C ARG A 112 16.60 -5.33 1.24
N LEU A 113 17.67 -4.94 0.56
CA LEU A 113 17.64 -4.23 -0.74
C LEU A 113 17.13 -5.16 -1.85
N GLY A 114 16.58 -4.59 -2.93
CA GLY A 114 16.14 -5.34 -4.11
C GLY A 114 14.73 -5.94 -4.06
N LEU A 115 14.02 -5.83 -2.93
CA LEU A 115 12.65 -6.35 -2.82
C LEU A 115 11.63 -5.36 -3.42
N SER A 116 10.74 -5.88 -4.27
CA SER A 116 9.61 -5.09 -4.76
C SER A 116 8.63 -4.75 -3.64
N VAL A 117 7.79 -3.73 -3.87
CA VAL A 117 6.77 -3.31 -2.90
C VAL A 117 5.84 -4.46 -2.50
N ILE A 118 5.43 -5.29 -3.47
CA ILE A 118 4.55 -6.44 -3.23
C ILE A 118 5.25 -7.54 -2.41
N GLU A 119 6.48 -7.90 -2.77
CA GLU A 119 7.26 -8.91 -2.03
C GLU A 119 7.53 -8.45 -0.59
N ARG A 120 7.76 -7.15 -0.39
CA ARG A 120 7.94 -6.57 0.94
C ARG A 120 6.65 -6.59 1.77
N LEU A 121 5.49 -6.50 1.13
CA LEU A 121 4.21 -6.66 1.81
C LEU A 121 4.00 -8.12 2.25
N GLU A 122 4.34 -9.08 1.39
CA GLU A 122 4.20 -10.52 1.66
C GLU A 122 5.18 -11.04 2.72
N ALA A 123 6.37 -10.44 2.82
CA ALA A 123 7.34 -10.74 3.87
C ALA A 123 6.96 -10.18 5.27
N THR A 124 5.67 -9.94 5.54
CA THR A 124 5.14 -9.47 6.84
C THR A 124 4.54 -10.63 7.61
#